data_AF-A0A950MVQ2-F1
#
_entry.id   AF-A0A950MVQ2-F1
#
_cell.length_a   1.000
_cell.length_b   1.000
_cell.length_c   1.000
_cell.angle_alpha   90.00
_cell.angle_beta   90.00
_cell.angle_gamma   90.00
#
_symmetry.space_group_name_H-M   'P 1'
#
loop_
_entity.id
_entity.type
_entity.pdbx_description
1 polymer ?
#
loop_
_entity_poly.entity_id
_entity_poly.type
_entity_poly.pdbx_seq_one_letter_code
_entity_poly.pdbx_strand_id
1 'polypeptide(L)' 'TGSGDHGSTNAIAILWPPERAPIVAAVYYTESSAPMDARNAIHKEIGALIAETF' A
#
# COMPACT_ATOMS: atom_id res chain seq x y z
N THR A 1 7.01 -4.93 -4.06
CA THR A 1 5.93 -4.32 -4.86
C THR A 1 5.66 -5.20 -6.07
N GLY A 2 4.41 -5.27 -6.53
CA GLY A 2 4.02 -6.01 -7.73
C GLY A 2 2.87 -5.32 -8.47
N SER A 3 2.92 -5.30 -9.79
CA SER A 3 1.86 -4.81 -10.67
C SER A 3 1.53 -5.85 -11.73
N GLY A 4 0.34 -5.78 -12.33
CA GLY A 4 -0.06 -6.75 -13.35
C GLY A 4 -1.42 -6.46 -13.97
N ASP A 5 -1.92 -7.47 -14.67
CA ASP A 5 -3.21 -7.43 -15.35
C ASP A 5 -4.37 -7.06 -14.41
N HIS A 6 -5.50 -6.69 -15.03
CA HIS A 6 -6.70 -6.24 -14.33
C HIS A 6 -6.44 -5.01 -13.43
N GLY A 7 -5.46 -4.18 -13.78
CA GLY A 7 -5.14 -2.99 -12.98
C GLY A 7 -4.59 -3.33 -11.60
N SER A 8 -3.91 -4.47 -11.45
CA SER A 8 -3.29 -4.86 -10.19
C SER A 8 -2.12 -3.95 -9.81
N THR A 9 -2.10 -3.52 -8.54
CA THR A 9 -0.97 -2.84 -7.88
C THR A 9 -0.94 -3.28 -6.42
N ASN A 10 0.10 -3.99 -6.01
CA ASN A 10 0.22 -4.63 -4.70
C ASN A 10 1.52 -4.24 -4.01
N ALA A 11 1.47 -4.14 -2.67
CA ALA A 11 2.64 -3.84 -1.85
C ALA A 11 2.67 -4.74 -0.61
N ILE A 12 3.86 -5.25 -0.29
CA ILE A 12 4.16 -5.83 1.02
C ILE A 12 5.32 -5.01 1.57
N ALA A 13 5.17 -4.50 2.78
CA ALA A 13 6.13 -3.62 3.43
C ALA A 13 6.28 -3.98 4.91
N ILE A 14 7.50 -3.75 5.41
CA ILE A 14 7.75 -3.64 6.85
C ILE A 14 7.89 -2.14 7.12
N LEU A 15 7.12 -1.62 8.07
CA LEU A 15 7.20 -0.25 8.54
C LEU A 15 7.91 -0.24 9.89
N TRP A 16 8.82 0.70 10.08
CA TRP A 16 9.55 0.90 11.34
C TRP A 16 9.21 2.27 11.93
N PRO A 17 8.10 2.38 12.68
CA PRO A 17 7.80 3.62 13.40
C PRO A 17 8.86 3.86 14.49
N PRO A 18 9.20 5.13 14.79
CA PRO A 18 10.08 5.44 15.92
C PRO A 18 9.45 4.94 17.23
N GLU A 19 10.30 4.43 18.13
CA GLU A 19 9.92 4.03 19.50
C GLU A 19 8.81 2.95 19.60
N ARG A 20 8.51 2.25 18.51
CA ARG A 20 7.51 1.17 18.48
C ARG A 20 8.04 -0.07 17.77
N ALA A 21 7.37 -1.19 17.98
CA ALA A 21 7.70 -2.43 17.27
C ALA A 21 7.40 -2.28 15.76
N PRO A 22 8.13 -3.00 14.87
CA PRO A 22 7.85 -2.98 13.44
C PRO A 22 6.46 -3.51 13.11
N ILE A 23 5.87 -2.99 12.04
CA ILE A 23 4.57 -3.38 11.52
C ILE A 23 4.77 -4.04 10.15
N VAL A 24 4.10 -5.18 9.90
CA VAL A 24 4.07 -5.79 8.57
C VAL A 24 2.72 -5.49 7.94
N ALA A 25 2.73 -4.91 6.73
CA ALA A 25 1.54 -4.62 5.96
C ALA A 25 1.59 -5.31 4.60
N ALA A 26 0.46 -5.92 4.21
CA ALA A 26 0.22 -6.47 2.89
C ALA A 26 -1.04 -5.84 2.30
N VAL A 27 -0.89 -5.16 1.17
CA VAL A 27 -1.95 -4.41 0.50
C VAL A 27 -2.10 -4.96 -0.91
N TYR A 28 -3.28 -5.53 -1.17
CA TYR A 28 -3.67 -6.04 -2.47
C TYR A 28 -4.76 -5.18 -3.08
N TYR A 29 -4.54 -4.73 -4.31
CA TYR A 29 -5.49 -3.92 -5.06
C TYR A 29 -5.50 -4.40 -6.51
N THR A 30 -6.67 -4.82 -6.98
CA THR A 30 -6.89 -5.45 -8.30
C THR A 30 -8.23 -5.01 -8.87
N GLU A 31 -8.53 -5.42 -10.09
CA GLU A 31 -9.76 -5.15 -10.85
C GLU A 31 -10.07 -3.66 -11.04
N SER A 32 -9.01 -2.85 -11.12
CA SER A 32 -9.13 -1.41 -11.27
C SER A 32 -9.00 -0.96 -12.72
N SER A 33 -9.92 -0.13 -13.17
CA SER A 33 -9.80 0.61 -14.43
C SER A 33 -9.00 1.92 -14.29
N ALA A 34 -8.54 2.25 -13.08
CA ALA A 34 -7.87 3.52 -12.81
C ALA A 34 -6.43 3.56 -13.38
N PRO A 35 -5.95 4.74 -13.82
CA PRO A 35 -4.57 4.89 -14.26
C PRO A 35 -3.60 4.57 -13.10
N MET A 36 -2.37 4.15 -13.44
CA MET A 36 -1.37 3.70 -12.46
C MET A 36 -1.12 4.73 -11.35
N ASP A 37 -1.07 6.02 -11.69
CA ASP A 37 -0.83 7.08 -10.71
C ASP A 37 -1.94 7.17 -9.65
N ALA A 38 -3.20 6.98 -10.04
CA ALA A 38 -4.33 6.94 -9.11
C ALA A 38 -4.25 5.71 -8.19
N ARG A 39 -3.83 4.56 -8.74
CA ARG A 39 -3.62 3.33 -7.95
C ARG A 39 -2.46 3.48 -6.98
N ASN A 40 -1.37 4.12 -7.39
CA ASN A 40 -0.24 4.43 -6.52
C ASN A 40 -0.62 5.41 -5.41
N ALA A 41 -1.49 6.40 -5.70
CA ALA A 41 -2.02 7.31 -4.70
C ALA A 41 -2.80 6.57 -3.61
N ILE A 42 -3.59 5.55 -3.97
CA ILE A 42 -4.28 4.69 -2.97
C ILE A 42 -3.28 4.04 -2.01
N HIS A 43 -2.18 3.47 -2.52
CA HIS A 43 -1.13 2.87 -1.67
C HIS A 43 -0.46 3.90 -0.75
N LYS A 44 -0.25 5.13 -1.23
CA LYS A 44 0.26 6.24 -0.41
C LYS A 44 -0.70 6.54 0.75
N GLU A 45 -1.99 6.69 0.46
CA GLU A 45 -3.00 6.98 1.50
C GLU A 45 -3.11 5.84 2.52
N ILE A 46 -3.05 4.57 2.07
CA ILE A 46 -3.03 3.42 2.97
C ILE A 46 -1.79 3.44 3.88
N GLY A 47 -0.61 3.78 3.34
CA GLY A 47 0.61 3.93 4.13
C GLY A 47 0.49 5.03 5.20
N ALA A 48 -0.14 6.15 4.86
CA ALA A 48 -0.41 7.24 5.81
C ALA A 48 -1.39 6.81 6.91
N LEU A 49 -2.48 6.14 6.55
CA LEU A 49 -3.47 5.62 7.51
C LEU A 49 -2.85 4.62 8.50
N ILE A 50 -1.98 3.73 8.02
CA ILE A 50 -1.26 2.79 8.89
C ILE A 50 -0.39 3.55 9.89
N ALA A 51 0.37 4.56 9.43
CA ALA A 51 1.27 5.34 10.26
C ALA A 51 0.53 6.20 11.31
N GLU A 52 -0.68 6.67 10.99
CA GLU A 52 -1.55 7.40 11.93
C GLU A 52 -2.18 6.47 12.97
N THR A 53 -2.60 5.27 12.55
CA THR A 53 -3.38 4.35 13.40
C THR A 53 -2.52 3.60 14.41
N PHE A 54 -1.28 3.23 14.05
CA PHE A 54 -0.44 2.31 14.82
C PHE A 54 0.89 2.93 15.21
#